data_AF-A0A522XKP5-F1
#
_entry.id   AF-A0A522XKP5-F1
#
_cell.length_a   1.000
_cell.length_b   1.000
_cell.length_c   1.000
_cell.angle_alpha   90.00
_cell.angle_beta   90.00
_cell.angle_gamma   90.00
#
_symmetry.space_group_name_H-M   'P 1'
#
loop_
_entity.id
_entity.type
_entity.pdbx_description
1 polymer ?
#
loop_
_entity_poly.entity_id
_entity_poly.type
_entity_poly.pdbx_seq_one_letter_code
_entity_poly.pdbx_strand_id
1 'polypeptide(L)' 'MTKIETQPWDIVDSLKTEEEMAAYLEAALEEGDVLLLLTALSDIARAKQMTSTLEEIALAINLK' A
#
# COMPACT_ATOMS: atom_id res chain seq x y z
N MET A 1 -11.15 23.68 -23.73
CA MET A 1 -10.33 22.51 -23.38
C MET A 1 -10.73 22.08 -21.99
N THR A 2 -11.29 20.89 -21.84
CA THR A 2 -11.58 20.31 -20.52
C THR A 2 -10.25 20.03 -19.82
N LYS A 3 -10.06 20.63 -18.65
CA LYS A 3 -8.84 20.47 -17.85
C LYS A 3 -8.88 19.09 -17.21
N ILE A 4 -7.79 18.34 -17.33
CA ILE A 4 -7.66 17.03 -16.67
C ILE A 4 -7.38 17.29 -15.18
N GLU A 5 -8.15 16.67 -14.30
CA GLU A 5 -7.90 16.71 -12.87
C GLU A 5 -6.88 15.63 -12.51
N THR A 6 -5.81 16.03 -11.81
CA THR A 6 -4.77 15.13 -11.33
C THR A 6 -4.82 15.05 -9.83
N GLN A 7 -4.48 13.89 -9.28
CA GLN A 7 -4.32 13.70 -7.84
C GLN A 7 -2.86 13.40 -7.50
N PRO A 8 -2.41 13.72 -6.27
CA PRO A 8 -1.10 13.26 -5.78
C PRO A 8 -1.04 11.74 -5.87
N TRP A 9 0.08 11.21 -6.37
CA TRP A 9 0.29 9.77 -6.47
C TRP A 9 0.93 9.23 -5.19
N ASP A 10 0.37 8.16 -4.66
CA ASP A 10 0.94 7.36 -3.57
C ASP A 10 1.02 5.89 -4.00
N ILE A 11 2.18 5.26 -3.80
CA ILE A 11 2.39 3.84 -4.12
C ILE A 11 1.43 2.93 -3.34
N VAL A 12 1.06 3.32 -2.12
CA VAL A 12 0.18 2.54 -1.25
C VAL A 12 -1.22 2.36 -1.85
N ASP A 13 -1.69 3.32 -2.66
CA ASP A 13 -2.97 3.21 -3.37
C ASP A 13 -2.97 2.08 -4.41
N SER A 14 -1.79 1.59 -4.81
CA SER A 14 -1.60 0.51 -5.79
C SER A 14 -1.24 -0.84 -5.14
N LEU A 15 -1.15 -0.91 -3.81
CA LEU A 15 -0.79 -2.13 -3.06
C LEU A 15 -2.03 -2.74 -2.39
N LYS A 16 -3.00 -3.19 -3.20
CA LYS A 16 -4.29 -3.71 -2.72
C LYS A 16 -4.30 -5.23 -2.59
N THR A 17 -3.54 -5.93 -3.43
CA THR A 17 -3.46 -7.39 -3.41
C THR A 17 -2.08 -7.89 -2.97
N GLU A 18 -2.01 -9.14 -2.56
CA GLU A 18 -0.75 -9.76 -2.16
C GLU A 18 0.23 -9.87 -3.35
N GLU A 19 -0.29 -10.07 -4.57
CA GLU A 19 0.50 -10.12 -5.80
C GLU A 19 1.16 -8.78 -6.12
N GLU A 20 0.44 -7.66 -5.93
CA GLU A 20 0.98 -6.32 -6.13
C GLU A 20 2.12 -6.02 -5.12
N MET A 21 1.94 -6.44 -3.87
CA MET A 21 2.96 -6.31 -2.82
C MET A 21 4.19 -7.19 -3.10
N ALA A 22 3.98 -8.42 -3.58
CA ALA A 22 5.06 -9.33 -3.94
C ALA A 22 5.88 -8.79 -5.12
N ALA A 23 5.21 -8.33 -6.18
CA ALA A 23 5.87 -7.72 -7.34
C ALA A 23 6.70 -6.49 -6.95
N TYR A 24 6.21 -5.68 -6.01
CA TYR A 24 6.96 -4.52 -5.52
C TYR A 24 8.21 -4.93 -4.73
N LEU A 25 8.13 -5.95 -3.88
CA LEU A 25 9.29 -6.49 -3.15
C LEU A 25 10.32 -7.12 -4.08
N GLU A 26 9.88 -7.88 -5.08
CA GLU A 26 10.76 -8.47 -6.09
C GLU A 26 11.52 -7.38 -6.85
N ALA A 27 10.82 -6.34 -7.32
CA ALA A 27 11.46 -5.21 -7.98
C ALA A 27 12.48 -4.50 -7.07
N ALA A 28 12.17 -4.31 -5.78
CA ALA A 28 13.09 -3.71 -4.83
C ALA A 28 14.32 -4.59 -4.54
N LEU A 29 14.16 -5.91 -4.54
CA LEU A 29 15.26 -6.86 -4.38
C LEU A 29 16.18 -6.92 -5.60
N GLU A 30 15.63 -6.81 -6.80
CA GLU A 30 16.39 -6.80 -8.06
C GLU A 30 17.32 -5.58 -8.18
N GLU A 31 16.89 -4.42 -7.68
CA GLU A 31 17.72 -3.21 -7.62
C GLU A 31 18.90 -3.34 -6.64
N GLY A 32 18.82 -4.26 -5.66
CA GLY A 32 19.88 -4.52 -4.68
C GLY A 32 20.13 -3.37 -3.69
N ASP A 33 19.25 -2.37 -3.63
CA ASP A 33 19.33 -1.25 -2.70
C ASP A 33 18.55 -1.56 -1.41
N VAL A 34 19.29 -1.62 -0.31
CA VAL A 34 18.74 -1.86 1.04
C VAL A 34 17.76 -0.75 1.45
N LEU A 35 17.99 0.50 1.06
CA LEU A 35 17.08 1.60 1.39
C LEU A 35 15.75 1.44 0.65
N LEU A 36 15.81 1.09 -0.63
CA LEU A 36 14.60 0.85 -1.44
C LEU A 36 13.78 -0.31 -0.87
N LEU A 37 14.45 -1.40 -0.49
CA LEU A 37 13.79 -2.55 0.14
C LEU A 37 13.09 -2.17 1.46
N LEU A 38 13.74 -1.37 2.31
CA LEU A 38 13.15 -0.88 3.56
C LEU A 38 11.97 0.06 3.31
N THR A 39 12.04 0.91 2.29
CA THR A 39 10.92 1.75 1.87
C THR A 39 9.75 0.89 1.39
N ALA A 40 9.99 -0.08 0.52
CA ALA A 40 8.95 -0.98 0.02
C ALA A 40 8.24 -1.75 1.14
N LEU A 41 9.01 -2.27 2.12
CA LEU A 41 8.45 -2.92 3.30
C LEU A 41 7.60 -1.97 4.15
N SER A 42 8.02 -0.71 4.29
CA SER A 42 7.28 0.31 5.04
C SER A 42 5.97 0.68 4.35
N ASP A 43 5.97 0.82 3.03
CA ASP A 43 4.78 1.12 2.24
C ASP A 43 3.79 -0.04 2.26
N ILE A 44 4.26 -1.29 2.15
CA ILE A 44 3.42 -2.49 2.30
C ILE A 44 2.81 -2.55 3.70
N ALA A 45 3.57 -2.25 4.75
CA ALA A 45 3.04 -2.20 6.11
C ALA A 45 1.96 -1.11 6.29
N ARG A 46 2.08 0.02 5.58
CA ARG A 46 1.06 1.07 5.54
C ARG A 46 -0.19 0.60 4.77
N ALA A 47 0.00 -0.04 3.62
CA ALA A 47 -1.08 -0.60 2.81
C ALA A 47 -1.91 -1.64 3.58
N LYS A 48 -1.25 -2.59 4.27
CA LYS A 48 -1.93 -3.63 5.06
C LYS A 48 -2.70 -3.05 6.24
N GLN A 49 -2.20 -1.99 6.87
CA GLN A 49 -2.97 -1.29 7.89
C GLN A 49 -4.23 -0.71 7.27
N MET A 50 -4.15 0.00 6.14
CA MET A 50 -5.31 0.61 5.46
C MET A 50 -6.35 -0.44 5.02
N THR A 51 -5.94 -1.64 4.60
CA THR A 51 -6.89 -2.72 4.26
C THR A 51 -7.62 -3.30 5.47
N SER A 52 -7.00 -3.31 6.66
CA SER A 52 -7.59 -3.90 7.88
C SER A 52 -8.37 -2.91 8.74
N THR A 53 -8.28 -1.59 8.52
CA THR A 53 -8.51 -0.62 9.60
C THR A 53 -9.87 0.08 9.69
N LEU A 54 -10.81 -0.04 8.75
CA LEU A 54 -12.06 0.71 8.88
C LEU A 54 -13.31 -0.16 9.00
N GLU A 55 -13.57 -1.05 8.06
CA GLU A 55 -14.80 -1.86 8.11
C GLU A 55 -14.73 -2.97 9.16
N GLU A 56 -13.59 -3.67 9.28
CA GLU A 56 -13.40 -4.73 10.29
C GLU A 56 -13.33 -4.15 11.71
N ILE A 57 -12.64 -3.02 11.90
CA ILE A 57 -12.57 -2.34 13.20
C ILE A 57 -13.95 -1.77 13.58
N ALA A 58 -14.69 -1.16 12.64
CA ALA A 58 -16.05 -0.68 12.90
C ALA A 58 -17.01 -1.82 13.25
N LEU A 59 -16.93 -2.97 12.57
CA LEU A 59 -17.73 -4.15 12.88
C LEU A 59 -17.39 -4.73 14.26
N ALA A 60 -16.10 -4.75 14.64
CA ALA A 60 -15.65 -5.24 15.93
C ALA A 60 -16.07 -4.33 17.10
N ILE A 61 -16.18 -3.01 16.88
CA ILE A 61 -16.64 -2.05 17.90
C ILE A 61 -18.15 -2.16 18.15
N ASN A 62 -18.96 -2.49 17.13
CA ASN A 62 -20.43 -2.53 17.23
C ASN A 62 -20.98 -3.81 17.88
N LEU A 63 -20.10 -4.68 18.42
CA LEU A 63 -20.45 -5.93 19.11
C LEU A 63 -20.30 -5.84 20.65
N LYS A 64 -20.21 -4.63 21.23
CA LYS A 64 -20.15 -4.41 22.69
C LYS A 64 -21.34 -3.65 23.25
#